data_AF-X1VVS5-F1
#
_entry.id   AF-X1VVS5-F1
#
_cell.length_a   1.000
_cell.length_b   1.000
_cell.length_c   1.000
_cell.angle_alpha   90.00
_cell.angle_beta   90.00
_cell.angle_gamma   90.00
#
_symmetry.space_group_name_H-M   'P 1'
#
loop_
_entity.id
_entity.type
_entity.pdbx_description
1 polymer ?
#
loop_
_entity_poly.entity_id
_entity_poly.type
_entity_poly.pdbx_seq_one_letter_code
_entity_poly.pdbx_strand_id
1 'polypeptide(L)'
;MRVPLLDLKAQYKRVGKEVNRTVENVLESGYYILGPNVKRLEEEIAAYCKVKYAIGVASGTDALRLSLISIGLGKGDEVIVPPFTFISTVEVITQIGAEPVFIDIEEETFNIDAEKIEEAITEKTKAIIPVHLYGHAAQMEKIISLARKYNLKVIEDAAQALGAECTFSQVSSKVGSLGDAGCLSFFPTKVLGGCGDGGMVLTNNEEIDEKIRVLRAHGLKDNYSYCMPGYNSRLDELQGAILRVKLKYLDDWINMRRQ
;
A
#
# COMPACT_ATOMS: atom_id res chain seq x y z
N MET A 1 13.08 33.89 -7.35
CA MET A 1 12.31 33.14 -6.35
C MET A 1 12.57 31.66 -6.58
N ARG A 2 12.98 30.88 -5.57
CA ARG A 2 13.22 29.44 -5.72
C ARG A 2 11.93 28.68 -5.43
N VAL A 3 11.39 27.97 -6.41
CA VAL A 3 10.20 27.12 -6.23
C VAL A 3 10.70 25.69 -5.93
N PRO A 4 10.51 25.17 -4.71
CA PRO A 4 10.90 23.80 -4.39
C PRO A 4 9.96 22.80 -5.05
N LEU A 5 10.47 21.62 -5.43
CA LEU A 5 9.65 20.53 -5.98
C LEU A 5 8.60 20.03 -4.95
N LEU A 6 8.95 20.02 -3.67
CA LEU A 6 8.06 19.70 -2.55
C LEU A 6 8.55 20.45 -1.29
N ASP A 7 7.63 21.04 -0.52
CA ASP A 7 7.95 21.77 0.72
C ASP A 7 7.26 21.16 1.95
N LEU A 8 7.90 20.16 2.55
CA LEU A 8 7.44 19.54 3.79
C LEU A 8 7.51 20.48 5.00
N LYS A 9 8.35 21.52 4.95
CA LYS A 9 8.41 22.52 6.04
C LYS A 9 7.14 23.37 6.04
N ALA A 10 6.67 23.80 4.87
CA ALA A 10 5.42 24.53 4.74
C ALA A 10 4.21 23.69 5.19
N GLN A 11 4.17 22.40 4.83
CA GLN A 11 3.13 21.48 5.31
C GLN A 11 3.17 21.35 6.84
N TYR A 12 4.35 21.06 7.42
CA TYR A 12 4.51 20.93 8.86
C TYR A 12 4.14 22.20 9.62
N LYS A 13 4.42 23.41 9.10
CA LYS A 13 3.97 24.66 9.73
C LYS A 13 2.45 24.73 9.92
N ARG A 14 1.66 24.08 9.06
CA ARG A 14 0.18 24.07 9.16
C ARG A 14 -0.32 23.13 10.27
N VAL A 15 0.32 21.97 10.43
CA VAL A 15 -0.14 20.90 11.33
C VAL A 15 0.74 20.68 12.56
N GLY A 16 1.84 21.43 12.68
CA GLY A 16 2.95 21.15 13.60
C GLY A 16 2.55 21.21 15.07
N LYS A 17 1.62 22.07 15.46
CA LYS A 17 1.13 22.12 16.85
C LYS A 17 0.43 20.82 17.26
N GLU A 18 -0.42 20.27 16.38
CA GLU A 18 -1.10 18.98 16.64
C GLU A 18 -0.12 17.82 16.57
N VAL A 19 0.80 17.84 15.60
CA VAL A 19 1.85 16.83 15.44
C VAL A 19 2.75 16.77 16.68
N ASN A 20 3.25 17.91 17.17
CA ASN A 20 4.16 17.92 18.31
C ASN A 20 3.50 17.39 19.57
N ARG A 21 2.27 17.82 19.83
CA ARG A 21 1.50 17.33 20.98
C ARG A 21 1.29 15.82 20.93
N THR A 22 0.97 15.26 19.76
CA THR A 22 0.75 13.81 19.65
C THR A 22 2.07 13.03 19.78
N VAL A 23 3.18 13.58 19.30
CA VAL A 23 4.52 12.99 19.48
C VAL A 23 4.93 13.01 20.95
N GLU A 24 4.78 14.14 21.65
CA GLU A 24 5.04 14.27 23.09
C GLU A 24 4.24 13.22 23.88
N ASN A 25 2.94 13.08 23.61
CA ASN A 25 2.11 12.08 24.28
C ASN A 25 2.63 10.64 24.07
N VAL A 26 3.09 10.29 22.86
CA VAL A 26 3.66 8.95 22.60
C VAL A 26 4.96 8.76 23.37
N LEU A 27 5.83 9.78 23.38
CA LEU A 27 7.10 9.73 24.11
C LEU A 27 6.88 9.54 25.62
N GLU A 28 5.95 10.30 26.21
CA GLU A 28 5.55 10.20 27.61
C GLU A 28 4.92 8.84 27.96
N SER A 29 4.22 8.20 27.00
CA SER A 29 3.54 6.92 27.24
C SER A 29 4.48 5.73 27.44
N GLY A 30 5.69 5.78 26.89
CA GLY A 30 6.59 4.62 26.87
C GLY A 30 6.21 3.50 25.89
N TYR A 31 5.11 3.64 25.14
CA TYR A 31 4.57 2.57 24.29
C TYR A 31 4.85 2.86 22.81
N TYR A 32 5.93 2.28 22.26
CA TYR A 32 6.48 2.70 20.96
C TYR A 32 6.15 1.78 19.78
N ILE A 33 5.76 0.53 20.04
CA ILE A 33 5.59 -0.51 19.01
C ILE A 33 4.18 -1.08 19.08
N LEU A 34 3.47 -1.07 17.94
CA LEU A 34 2.10 -1.61 17.82
C LEU A 34 1.13 -1.02 18.85
N GLY A 35 1.16 0.31 19.00
CA GLY A 35 0.37 1.03 20.00
C GLY A 35 -1.02 1.46 19.53
N PRO A 36 -1.73 2.20 20.41
CA PRO A 36 -3.10 2.61 20.16
C PRO A 36 -3.26 3.55 18.95
N ASN A 37 -2.26 4.36 18.60
CA ASN A 37 -2.32 5.21 17.41
C ASN A 37 -2.13 4.40 16.13
N VAL A 38 -1.27 3.38 16.11
CA VAL A 38 -1.19 2.46 14.95
C VAL A 38 -2.52 1.76 14.75
N LYS A 39 -3.12 1.21 15.81
CA LYS A 39 -4.44 0.56 15.74
C LYS A 39 -5.52 1.51 15.22
N ARG A 40 -5.60 2.73 15.76
CA ARG A 40 -6.59 3.71 15.29
C ARG A 40 -6.34 4.17 13.86
N LEU A 41 -5.08 4.30 13.43
CA LEU A 41 -4.76 4.62 12.05
C LEU A 41 -5.21 3.49 11.11
N GLU A 42 -4.98 2.23 11.49
CA GLU A 42 -5.50 1.07 10.75
C GLU A 42 -7.02 1.17 10.58
N GLU A 43 -7.76 1.44 11.66
CA GLU A 43 -9.22 1.61 11.62
C GLU A 43 -9.66 2.81 10.75
N GLU A 44 -9.01 3.96 10.89
CA GLU A 44 -9.33 5.20 10.18
C GLU A 44 -9.05 5.08 8.67
N ILE A 45 -7.93 4.47 8.27
CA ILE A 45 -7.60 4.23 6.86
C ILE A 45 -8.50 3.16 6.26
N ALA A 46 -8.80 2.07 6.99
CA ALA A 46 -9.74 1.06 6.53
C ALA A 46 -11.11 1.67 6.23
N ALA A 47 -11.61 2.54 7.13
CA ALA A 47 -12.83 3.29 6.91
C ALA A 47 -12.73 4.25 5.71
N TYR A 48 -11.64 5.00 5.59
CA TYR A 48 -11.40 5.94 4.48
C TYR A 48 -11.41 5.25 3.11
N CYS A 49 -10.76 4.09 3.00
CA CYS A 49 -10.69 3.28 1.78
C CYS A 49 -11.89 2.34 1.59
N LYS A 50 -12.79 2.26 2.58
CA LYS A 50 -13.95 1.36 2.62
C LYS A 50 -13.57 -0.13 2.49
N VAL A 51 -12.53 -0.54 3.20
CA VAL A 51 -12.11 -1.94 3.35
C VAL A 51 -12.34 -2.43 4.77
N LYS A 52 -12.37 -3.75 4.96
CA LYS A 52 -12.51 -4.36 6.29
C LYS A 52 -11.25 -4.24 7.14
N TYR A 53 -10.08 -4.41 6.53
CA TYR A 53 -8.83 -4.53 7.26
C TYR A 53 -7.76 -3.61 6.68
N ALA A 54 -6.99 -3.02 7.59
CA ALA A 54 -5.75 -2.34 7.27
C ALA A 54 -4.66 -2.76 8.27
N ILE A 55 -3.44 -2.94 7.78
CA ILE A 55 -2.32 -3.50 8.55
C ILE A 55 -1.09 -2.63 8.36
N GLY A 56 -0.70 -1.88 9.39
CA GLY A 56 0.50 -1.03 9.37
C GLY A 56 1.79 -1.84 9.33
N VAL A 57 2.69 -1.49 8.41
CA VAL A 57 3.98 -2.14 8.18
C VAL A 57 5.09 -1.09 8.03
N ALA A 58 6.36 -1.51 7.97
CA ALA A 58 7.47 -0.57 8.02
C ALA A 58 7.65 0.26 6.74
N SER A 59 7.14 -0.20 5.59
CA SER A 59 7.27 0.53 4.31
C SER A 59 6.24 0.06 3.27
N GLY A 60 6.11 0.81 2.17
CA GLY A 60 5.34 0.37 1.00
C GLY A 60 5.95 -0.86 0.31
N THR A 61 7.28 -1.00 0.33
CA THR A 61 7.97 -2.19 -0.16
C THR A 61 7.60 -3.42 0.66
N ASP A 62 7.58 -3.31 1.99
CA ASP A 62 7.14 -4.42 2.85
C ASP A 62 5.65 -4.69 2.71
N ALA A 63 4.82 -3.68 2.45
CA ALA A 63 3.41 -3.89 2.14
C ALA A 63 3.23 -4.81 0.92
N LEU A 64 3.97 -4.56 -0.16
CA LEU A 64 3.96 -5.41 -1.35
C LEU A 64 4.51 -6.81 -1.05
N ARG A 65 5.70 -6.89 -0.42
CA ARG A 65 6.35 -8.18 -0.10
C ARG A 65 5.45 -9.08 0.74
N LEU A 66 4.92 -8.54 1.84
CA LEU A 66 4.06 -9.32 2.75
C LEU A 66 2.74 -9.70 2.10
N SER A 67 2.19 -8.84 1.24
CA SER A 67 0.98 -9.18 0.46
C SER A 67 1.23 -10.36 -0.47
N LEU A 68 2.33 -10.37 -1.23
CA LEU A 68 2.68 -11.50 -2.11
C LEU A 68 2.91 -12.80 -1.34
N ILE A 69 3.63 -12.76 -0.23
CA ILE A 69 3.86 -13.95 0.63
C ILE A 69 2.53 -14.45 1.22
N SER A 70 1.62 -13.55 1.62
CA SER A 70 0.35 -13.94 2.24
C SER A 70 -0.57 -14.74 1.30
N ILE A 71 -0.51 -14.46 0.00
CA ILE A 71 -1.24 -15.21 -1.04
C ILE A 71 -0.46 -16.43 -1.56
N GLY A 72 0.69 -16.73 -0.95
CA GLY A 72 1.46 -17.96 -1.19
C GLY A 72 2.40 -17.92 -2.39
N LEU A 73 2.73 -16.74 -2.92
CA LEU A 73 3.66 -16.63 -4.04
C LEU A 73 5.09 -16.97 -3.63
N GLY A 74 5.82 -17.61 -4.54
CA GLY A 74 7.23 -17.85 -4.39
C GLY A 74 7.90 -18.40 -5.64
N LYS A 75 8.88 -19.29 -5.43
CA LYS A 75 9.71 -19.82 -6.51
C LYS A 75 8.90 -20.57 -7.58
N GLY A 76 9.06 -20.13 -8.83
CA GLY A 76 8.42 -20.75 -10.00
C GLY A 76 7.08 -20.12 -10.38
N ASP A 77 6.58 -19.18 -9.58
CA ASP A 77 5.42 -18.36 -9.92
C ASP A 77 5.82 -17.13 -10.74
N GLU A 78 4.92 -16.72 -11.63
CA GLU A 78 5.06 -15.51 -12.42
C GLU A 78 4.10 -14.42 -11.93
N VAL A 79 4.57 -13.17 -11.96
CA VAL A 79 3.81 -11.98 -11.55
C VAL A 79 3.85 -10.95 -12.65
N ILE A 80 2.67 -10.61 -13.19
CA ILE A 80 2.55 -9.57 -14.21
C ILE A 80 2.69 -8.19 -13.56
N VAL A 81 3.57 -7.34 -14.11
CA VAL A 81 3.92 -6.03 -13.55
C VAL A 81 4.34 -5.06 -14.67
N PRO A 82 4.08 -3.74 -14.58
CA PRO A 82 4.62 -2.80 -15.56
C PRO A 82 6.15 -2.64 -15.43
N PRO A 83 6.91 -2.47 -16.53
CA PRO A 83 8.33 -2.14 -16.46
C PRO A 83 8.56 -0.68 -16.04
N PHE A 84 7.62 0.22 -16.34
CA PHE A 84 7.65 1.61 -15.93
C PHE A 84 6.98 1.79 -14.56
N THR A 85 7.72 1.47 -13.51
CA THR A 85 7.31 1.65 -12.11
C THR A 85 8.54 1.95 -11.24
N PHE A 86 8.32 2.23 -9.96
CA PHE A 86 9.42 2.28 -9.00
C PHE A 86 9.95 0.86 -8.72
N ILE A 87 11.27 0.73 -8.54
CA ILE A 87 11.96 -0.57 -8.45
C ILE A 87 11.41 -1.49 -7.35
N SER A 88 10.83 -0.93 -6.27
CA SER A 88 10.25 -1.73 -5.18
C SER A 88 9.16 -2.69 -5.63
N THR A 89 8.38 -2.33 -6.66
CA THR A 89 7.32 -3.19 -7.20
C THR A 89 7.89 -4.48 -7.78
N VAL A 90 9.08 -4.43 -8.39
CA VAL A 90 9.73 -5.55 -9.07
C VAL A 90 10.67 -6.31 -8.13
N GLU A 91 11.43 -5.61 -7.30
CA GLU A 91 12.44 -6.26 -6.44
C GLU A 91 11.80 -7.22 -5.42
N VAL A 92 10.59 -6.93 -4.95
CA VAL A 92 9.90 -7.82 -3.99
C VAL A 92 9.49 -9.13 -4.63
N ILE A 93 9.16 -9.13 -5.93
CA ILE A 93 8.84 -10.34 -6.70
C ILE A 93 10.07 -11.24 -6.75
N THR A 94 11.23 -10.68 -7.11
CA THR A 94 12.48 -11.45 -7.21
C THR A 94 13.01 -11.88 -5.85
N GLN A 95 12.86 -11.06 -4.81
CA GLN A 95 13.25 -11.39 -3.43
C GLN A 95 12.51 -12.60 -2.85
N ILE A 96 11.25 -12.83 -3.25
CA ILE A 96 10.49 -14.02 -2.85
C ILE A 96 10.71 -15.22 -3.79
N GLY A 97 11.56 -15.06 -4.81
CA GLY A 97 11.93 -16.08 -5.78
C GLY A 97 10.97 -16.24 -6.96
N ALA A 98 9.95 -15.39 -7.06
CA ALA A 98 9.03 -15.34 -8.20
C ALA A 98 9.66 -14.58 -9.38
N GLU A 99 9.05 -14.71 -10.56
CA GLU A 99 9.53 -14.11 -11.80
C GLU A 99 8.62 -12.96 -12.26
N PRO A 100 9.14 -11.73 -12.42
CA PRO A 100 8.35 -10.64 -12.97
C PRO A 100 8.17 -10.83 -14.48
N VAL A 101 6.91 -10.76 -14.93
CA VAL A 101 6.54 -10.74 -16.35
C VAL A 101 6.12 -9.32 -16.71
N PHE A 102 6.92 -8.66 -17.53
CA PHE A 102 6.71 -7.25 -17.85
C PHE A 102 5.66 -7.07 -18.96
N ILE A 103 4.69 -6.21 -18.69
CA ILE A 103 3.72 -5.73 -19.68
C ILE A 103 3.84 -4.23 -19.78
N ASP A 104 3.99 -3.75 -21.01
CA ASP A 104 4.24 -2.34 -21.26
C ASP A 104 3.08 -1.44 -20.77
N ILE A 105 3.35 -0.15 -20.70
CA ILE A 105 2.41 0.85 -20.22
C ILE A 105 1.64 1.53 -21.37
N GLU A 106 0.56 2.21 -21.02
CA GLU A 106 -0.08 3.20 -21.90
C GLU A 106 0.66 4.54 -21.79
N GLU A 107 0.87 5.24 -22.90
CA GLU A 107 1.63 6.50 -22.93
C GLU A 107 0.92 7.63 -22.18
N GLU A 108 -0.42 7.63 -22.18
CA GLU A 108 -1.23 8.69 -21.58
C GLU A 108 -1.33 8.58 -20.06
N THR A 109 -1.39 7.35 -19.53
CA THR A 109 -1.60 7.11 -18.10
C THR A 109 -0.31 6.71 -17.38
N PHE A 110 0.70 6.23 -18.11
CA PHE A 110 1.90 5.58 -17.61
C PHE A 110 1.63 4.34 -16.75
N ASN A 111 0.39 3.84 -16.73
CA ASN A 111 0.00 2.61 -16.04
C ASN A 111 0.06 1.44 -17.02
N ILE A 112 0.10 0.22 -16.47
CA ILE A 112 0.12 -1.03 -17.24
C ILE A 112 -1.03 -1.05 -18.27
N ASP A 113 -0.70 -1.39 -19.51
CA ASP A 113 -1.66 -1.57 -20.60
C ASP A 113 -2.43 -2.88 -20.39
N ALA A 114 -3.68 -2.77 -19.93
CA ALA A 114 -4.49 -3.94 -19.60
C ALA A 114 -4.95 -4.74 -20.83
N GLU A 115 -4.86 -4.17 -22.04
CA GLU A 115 -5.15 -4.87 -23.29
C GLU A 115 -4.09 -5.95 -23.57
N LYS A 116 -2.85 -5.73 -23.14
CA LYS A 116 -1.72 -6.65 -23.40
C LYS A 116 -1.52 -7.73 -22.32
N ILE A 117 -2.24 -7.64 -21.20
CA ILE A 117 -2.06 -8.57 -20.07
C ILE A 117 -2.41 -10.01 -20.46
N GLU A 118 -3.54 -10.21 -21.15
CA GLU A 118 -4.09 -11.54 -21.41
C GLU A 118 -3.14 -12.43 -22.22
N GLU A 119 -2.41 -11.84 -23.16
CA GLU A 119 -1.45 -12.54 -24.03
C GLU A 119 -0.21 -13.05 -23.29
N ALA A 120 0.10 -12.48 -22.12
CA ALA A 120 1.26 -12.84 -21.31
C ALA A 120 0.94 -13.83 -20.18
N ILE A 121 -0.33 -14.22 -20.02
CA ILE A 121 -0.73 -15.17 -18.98
C ILE A 121 -0.25 -16.58 -19.36
N THR A 122 0.45 -17.22 -18.43
CA THR A 122 0.89 -18.62 -18.52
C THR A 122 0.28 -19.44 -17.36
N GLU A 123 0.54 -20.75 -17.36
CA GLU A 123 0.19 -21.63 -16.22
C GLU A 123 0.91 -21.27 -14.90
N LYS A 124 2.03 -20.56 -15.00
CA LYS A 124 2.82 -20.09 -13.85
C LYS A 124 2.35 -18.74 -13.33
N THR A 125 1.59 -17.97 -14.11
CA THR A 125 1.08 -16.67 -13.66
C THR A 125 0.14 -16.86 -12.47
N LYS A 126 0.45 -16.19 -11.36
CA LYS A 126 -0.37 -16.23 -10.12
C LYS A 126 -0.95 -14.90 -9.73
N ALA A 127 -0.30 -13.80 -10.08
CA ALA A 127 -0.74 -12.47 -9.69
C ALA A 127 -0.45 -11.40 -10.74
N ILE A 128 -1.19 -10.30 -10.63
CA ILE A 128 -0.97 -9.05 -11.34
C ILE A 128 -0.74 -7.96 -10.29
N ILE A 129 0.31 -7.15 -10.47
CA ILE A 129 0.57 -5.95 -9.67
C ILE A 129 0.37 -4.72 -10.55
N PRO A 130 -0.87 -4.18 -10.66
CA PRO A 130 -1.07 -2.87 -11.24
C PRO A 130 -0.52 -1.80 -10.31
N VAL A 131 0.14 -0.80 -10.89
CA VAL A 131 0.63 0.37 -10.18
C VAL A 131 -0.30 1.53 -10.49
N HIS A 132 -0.65 2.31 -9.48
CA HIS A 132 -1.42 3.54 -9.65
C HIS A 132 -0.46 4.73 -9.71
N LEU A 133 0.24 4.83 -10.84
CA LEU A 133 1.37 5.71 -10.98
C LEU A 133 0.94 7.18 -10.97
N TYR A 134 1.71 8.02 -10.28
CA TYR A 134 1.48 9.46 -10.16
C TYR A 134 0.11 9.88 -9.60
N GLY A 135 -0.62 8.96 -8.96
CA GLY A 135 -1.95 9.21 -8.42
C GLY A 135 -3.10 8.89 -9.39
N HIS A 136 -2.81 8.32 -10.56
CA HIS A 136 -3.79 7.88 -11.54
C HIS A 136 -4.10 6.39 -11.36
N ALA A 137 -5.40 6.05 -11.34
CA ALA A 137 -5.82 4.66 -11.27
C ALA A 137 -5.43 3.90 -12.56
N ALA A 138 -5.03 2.64 -12.42
CA ALA A 138 -4.87 1.74 -13.56
C ALA A 138 -6.25 1.31 -14.09
N GLN A 139 -6.30 0.60 -15.23
CA GLN A 139 -7.54 0.09 -15.83
C GLN A 139 -8.13 -1.10 -15.04
N MET A 140 -8.56 -0.82 -13.81
CA MET A 140 -8.89 -1.85 -12.82
C MET A 140 -10.10 -2.71 -13.22
N GLU A 141 -11.07 -2.17 -13.96
CA GLU A 141 -12.20 -2.96 -14.48
C GLU A 141 -11.72 -4.13 -15.34
N LYS A 142 -10.83 -3.85 -16.28
CA LYS A 142 -10.25 -4.88 -17.15
C LYS A 142 -9.34 -5.82 -16.37
N ILE A 143 -8.44 -5.30 -15.54
CA ILE A 143 -7.52 -6.11 -14.73
C ILE A 143 -8.29 -7.09 -13.82
N ILE A 144 -9.34 -6.63 -13.13
CA ILE A 144 -10.16 -7.48 -12.26
C ILE A 144 -10.93 -8.52 -13.08
N SER A 145 -11.44 -8.15 -14.26
CA SER A 145 -12.11 -9.10 -15.14
C SER A 145 -11.18 -10.24 -15.58
N LEU A 146 -9.94 -9.91 -15.95
CA LEU A 146 -8.91 -10.86 -16.36
C LEU A 146 -8.49 -11.74 -15.18
N ALA A 147 -8.26 -11.12 -14.02
CA ALA A 147 -7.90 -11.86 -12.81
C ALA A 147 -8.97 -12.88 -12.43
N ARG A 148 -10.26 -12.53 -12.52
CA ARG A 148 -11.35 -13.49 -12.30
C ARG A 148 -11.40 -14.59 -13.35
N LYS A 149 -11.25 -14.25 -14.63
CA LYS A 149 -11.26 -15.21 -15.75
C LYS A 149 -10.16 -16.27 -15.62
N TYR A 150 -8.97 -15.87 -15.16
CA TYR A 150 -7.80 -16.74 -15.08
C TYR A 150 -7.46 -17.18 -13.64
N ASN A 151 -8.32 -16.88 -12.66
CA ASN A 151 -8.11 -17.17 -11.24
C ASN A 151 -6.75 -16.63 -10.71
N LEU A 152 -6.40 -15.40 -11.11
CA LEU A 152 -5.22 -14.68 -10.65
C LEU A 152 -5.55 -13.79 -9.46
N LYS A 153 -4.53 -13.49 -8.66
CA LYS A 153 -4.60 -12.49 -7.59
C LYS A 153 -4.25 -11.10 -8.08
N VAL A 154 -4.83 -10.08 -7.48
CA VAL A 154 -4.51 -8.66 -7.78
C VAL A 154 -3.97 -7.98 -6.53
N ILE A 155 -2.72 -7.53 -6.59
CA ILE A 155 -2.10 -6.74 -5.53
C ILE A 155 -1.90 -5.32 -6.05
N GLU A 156 -2.70 -4.36 -5.60
CA GLU A 156 -2.58 -2.98 -6.05
C GLU A 156 -1.35 -2.31 -5.41
N ASP A 157 -0.44 -1.77 -6.22
CA ASP A 157 0.56 -0.80 -5.74
C ASP A 157 -0.05 0.61 -5.77
N ALA A 158 -0.64 0.98 -4.63
CA ALA A 158 -1.29 2.26 -4.40
C ALA A 158 -0.36 3.26 -3.67
N ALA A 159 0.96 3.02 -3.66
CA ALA A 159 1.92 3.81 -2.91
C ALA A 159 1.94 5.30 -3.29
N GLN A 160 1.45 5.67 -4.48
CA GLN A 160 1.39 7.05 -4.98
C GLN A 160 -0.04 7.62 -5.08
N ALA A 161 -1.06 6.83 -4.74
CA ALA A 161 -2.44 7.12 -5.13
C ALA A 161 -3.46 7.04 -4.00
N LEU A 162 -3.03 7.08 -2.72
CA LEU A 162 -3.99 7.14 -1.62
C LEU A 162 -4.96 8.33 -1.79
N GLY A 163 -6.26 8.01 -1.78
CA GLY A 163 -7.34 8.98 -1.98
C GLY A 163 -7.80 9.13 -3.43
N ALA A 164 -7.06 8.60 -4.40
CA ALA A 164 -7.54 8.48 -5.78
C ALA A 164 -8.70 7.47 -5.87
N GLU A 165 -9.50 7.62 -6.92
CA GLU A 165 -10.73 6.87 -7.14
C GLU A 165 -10.73 6.24 -8.51
N CYS A 166 -11.31 5.04 -8.61
CA CYS A 166 -11.61 4.35 -9.85
C CYS A 166 -13.12 4.12 -9.92
N THR A 167 -13.74 4.46 -11.04
CA THR A 167 -15.19 4.35 -11.25
C THR A 167 -15.50 3.18 -12.17
N PHE A 168 -16.29 2.22 -11.69
CA PHE A 168 -16.80 1.08 -12.45
C PHE A 168 -18.29 1.29 -12.68
N SER A 169 -18.76 1.35 -13.93
CA SER A 169 -20.21 1.32 -14.23
C SER A 169 -21.09 2.19 -13.28
N GLN A 170 -20.60 3.39 -12.92
CA GLN A 170 -21.18 4.38 -11.99
C GLN A 170 -20.91 4.25 -10.47
N VAL A 171 -20.15 3.24 -10.01
CA VAL A 171 -19.71 3.12 -8.62
C VAL A 171 -18.24 3.53 -8.52
N SER A 172 -17.96 4.61 -7.78
CA SER A 172 -16.60 5.03 -7.45
C SER A 172 -16.10 4.29 -6.20
N SER A 173 -14.88 3.76 -6.28
CA SER A 173 -14.17 3.11 -5.18
C SER A 173 -12.75 3.66 -5.09
N LYS A 174 -12.20 3.72 -3.86
CA LYS A 174 -10.81 4.17 -3.67
C LYS A 174 -9.85 3.16 -4.28
N VAL A 175 -8.75 3.62 -4.84
CA VAL A 175 -7.68 2.71 -5.27
C VAL A 175 -7.00 2.07 -4.04
N GLY A 176 -6.52 0.84 -4.21
CA GLY A 176 -6.03 -0.01 -3.12
C GLY A 176 -7.12 -0.80 -2.39
N SER A 177 -8.39 -0.70 -2.81
CA SER A 177 -9.50 -1.49 -2.24
C SER A 177 -10.22 -2.38 -3.26
N LEU A 178 -9.67 -2.51 -4.46
CA LEU A 178 -10.30 -3.13 -5.63
C LEU A 178 -9.80 -4.56 -5.87
N GLY A 179 -8.52 -4.82 -5.58
CA GLY A 179 -7.88 -6.13 -5.68
C GLY A 179 -8.05 -7.00 -4.44
N ASP A 180 -7.23 -8.06 -4.35
CA ASP A 180 -7.13 -8.92 -3.16
C ASP A 180 -6.45 -8.19 -1.99
N ALA A 181 -5.45 -7.35 -2.31
CA ALA A 181 -4.84 -6.44 -1.34
C ALA A 181 -4.31 -5.16 -2.03
N GLY A 182 -4.32 -4.05 -1.32
CA GLY A 182 -3.72 -2.79 -1.75
C GLY A 182 -2.58 -2.36 -0.84
N CYS A 183 -1.51 -1.83 -1.43
CA CYS A 183 -0.28 -1.48 -0.74
C CYS A 183 -0.09 0.03 -0.74
N LEU A 184 -0.04 0.62 0.46
CA LEU A 184 0.20 2.04 0.67
C LEU A 184 1.63 2.28 1.16
N SER A 185 2.16 3.45 0.79
CA SER A 185 3.41 3.98 1.33
C SER A 185 3.13 5.27 2.07
N PHE A 186 3.74 5.41 3.24
CA PHE A 186 3.76 6.62 4.03
C PHE A 186 5.15 7.28 4.03
N PHE A 187 5.97 7.00 3.02
CA PHE A 187 7.25 7.70 2.83
C PHE A 187 7.01 9.23 2.83
N PRO A 188 7.92 10.07 3.35
CA PRO A 188 7.60 11.47 3.66
C PRO A 188 7.08 12.32 2.49
N THR A 189 7.40 11.94 1.25
CA THR A 189 6.99 12.67 0.04
C THR A 189 5.64 12.23 -0.55
N LYS A 190 5.02 11.16 -0.01
CA LYS A 190 3.71 10.67 -0.48
C LYS A 190 2.58 11.65 -0.13
N VAL A 191 1.41 11.44 -0.75
CA VAL A 191 0.22 12.29 -0.52
C VAL A 191 -0.12 12.36 0.97
N LEU A 192 -0.10 11.21 1.64
CA LEU A 192 -0.07 11.08 3.10
C LEU A 192 1.29 10.52 3.55
N GLY A 193 2.30 11.39 3.67
CA GLY A 193 3.62 11.00 4.17
C GLY A 193 3.75 11.13 5.70
N GLY A 194 4.50 10.23 6.34
CA GLY A 194 4.94 10.33 7.72
C GLY A 194 6.17 11.23 7.89
N CYS A 195 6.85 11.09 9.02
CA CYS A 195 8.15 11.70 9.31
C CYS A 195 9.26 10.63 9.34
N GLY A 196 9.17 9.64 8.46
CA GLY A 196 10.05 8.48 8.38
C GLY A 196 9.45 7.48 7.38
N ASP A 197 9.96 6.26 7.40
CA ASP A 197 9.38 5.16 6.65
C ASP A 197 8.07 4.67 7.28
N GLY A 198 7.20 4.13 6.43
CA GLY A 198 5.93 3.54 6.84
C GLY A 198 5.17 3.02 5.64
N GLY A 199 4.31 2.05 5.87
CA GLY A 199 3.38 1.53 4.87
C GLY A 199 2.17 0.88 5.50
N MET A 200 1.26 0.43 4.66
CA MET A 200 0.06 -0.25 5.10
C MET A 200 -0.45 -1.17 4.01
N VAL A 201 -0.96 -2.34 4.41
CA VAL A 201 -1.72 -3.21 3.52
C VAL A 201 -3.21 -3.00 3.80
N LEU A 202 -4.01 -2.94 2.76
CA LEU A 202 -5.46 -2.89 2.78
C LEU A 202 -6.00 -4.20 2.22
N THR A 203 -7.02 -4.79 2.84
CA THR A 203 -7.69 -5.97 2.28
C THR A 203 -9.10 -6.15 2.83
N ASN A 204 -9.93 -6.87 2.08
CA ASN A 204 -11.21 -7.39 2.54
C ASN A 204 -11.17 -8.88 2.92
N ASN A 205 -10.01 -9.52 2.72
CA ASN A 205 -9.80 -10.94 2.97
C ASN A 205 -9.18 -11.15 4.37
N GLU A 206 -9.90 -11.86 5.22
CA GLU A 206 -9.49 -12.16 6.61
C GLU A 206 -8.22 -13.02 6.65
N GLU A 207 -8.06 -13.98 5.75
CA GLU A 207 -6.85 -14.83 5.70
C GLU A 207 -5.59 -14.02 5.35
N ILE A 208 -5.74 -12.99 4.51
CA ILE A 208 -4.64 -12.09 4.17
C ILE A 208 -4.30 -11.21 5.38
N ASP A 209 -5.31 -10.63 6.06
CA ASP A 209 -5.10 -9.85 7.29
C ASP A 209 -4.35 -10.66 8.36
N GLU A 210 -4.83 -11.86 8.68
CA GLU A 210 -4.23 -12.75 9.67
C GLU A 210 -2.78 -13.09 9.34
N LYS A 211 -2.52 -13.52 8.10
CA LYS A 211 -1.16 -13.88 7.66
C LYS A 211 -0.22 -12.68 7.71
N ILE A 212 -0.65 -11.49 7.29
CA ILE A 212 0.21 -10.31 7.31
C ILE A 212 0.49 -9.89 8.76
N ARG A 213 -0.47 -9.94 9.68
CA ARG A 213 -0.23 -9.64 11.10
C ARG A 213 0.78 -10.58 11.75
N VAL A 214 0.77 -11.86 11.36
CA VAL A 214 1.76 -12.86 11.78
C VAL A 214 3.13 -12.57 11.13
N LEU A 215 3.17 -12.41 9.80
CA LEU A 215 4.39 -12.16 9.04
C LEU A 215 5.11 -10.90 9.49
N ARG A 216 4.38 -9.81 9.77
CA ARG A 216 4.97 -8.52 10.15
C ARG A 216 5.67 -8.52 11.51
N ALA A 217 5.40 -9.54 12.33
CA ALA A 217 5.86 -9.68 13.71
C ALA A 217 6.58 -11.02 13.93
N HIS A 218 7.59 -11.30 13.11
CA HIS A 218 8.47 -12.48 13.21
C HIS A 218 7.79 -13.84 13.03
N GLY A 219 6.55 -13.87 12.52
CA GLY A 219 5.79 -15.11 12.39
C GLY A 219 5.08 -15.53 13.69
N LEU A 220 4.93 -14.60 14.63
CA LEU A 220 4.28 -14.82 15.92
C LEU A 220 2.77 -14.94 15.74
N LYS A 221 2.19 -16.07 16.17
CA LYS A 221 0.74 -16.31 16.18
C LYS A 221 0.12 -15.99 17.55
N ASP A 222 0.65 -16.57 18.61
CA ASP A 222 0.16 -16.45 19.99
C ASP A 222 1.25 -16.85 21.00
N ASN A 223 1.35 -16.21 22.17
CA ASN A 223 2.19 -16.66 23.32
C ASN A 223 3.59 -17.23 22.97
N TYR A 224 4.40 -16.52 22.17
CA TYR A 224 5.73 -16.98 21.69
C TYR A 224 5.72 -18.23 20.79
N SER A 225 4.57 -18.60 20.24
CA SER A 225 4.41 -19.60 19.19
C SER A 225 4.66 -18.94 17.82
N TYR A 226 5.66 -19.44 17.12
CA TYR A 226 6.04 -18.98 15.78
C TYR A 226 5.66 -20.05 14.77
N CYS A 227 4.72 -19.74 13.86
CA CYS A 227 4.18 -20.72 12.92
C CYS A 227 4.85 -20.69 11.54
N MET A 228 5.63 -19.65 11.23
CA MET A 228 6.38 -19.52 9.97
C MET A 228 7.52 -18.50 10.11
N PRO A 229 8.53 -18.52 9.22
CA PRO A 229 9.48 -17.42 9.13
C PRO A 229 8.75 -16.11 8.79
N GLY A 230 8.91 -15.11 9.65
CA GLY A 230 8.37 -13.77 9.42
C GLY A 230 9.45 -12.70 9.36
N TYR A 231 9.00 -11.46 9.46
CA TYR A 231 9.79 -10.24 9.32
C TYR A 231 9.60 -9.35 10.55
N ASN A 232 10.51 -8.41 10.74
CA ASN A 232 10.26 -7.25 11.59
C ASN A 232 9.84 -6.08 10.71
N SER A 233 8.54 -5.97 10.42
CA SER A 233 8.02 -4.89 9.59
C SER A 233 6.78 -4.29 10.23
N ARG A 234 6.98 -3.30 11.10
CA ARG A 234 5.88 -2.68 11.87
C ARG A 234 5.89 -1.19 11.61
N LEU A 235 4.72 -0.58 11.63
CA LEU A 235 4.60 0.87 11.69
C LEU A 235 4.83 1.31 13.14
N ASP A 236 5.76 2.24 13.34
CA ASP A 236 6.03 2.79 14.67
C ASP A 236 4.84 3.57 15.22
N GLU A 237 4.66 3.55 16.54
CA GLU A 237 3.60 4.32 17.19
C GLU A 237 3.71 5.83 16.94
N LEU A 238 4.95 6.34 16.87
CA LEU A 238 5.22 7.73 16.51
C LEU A 238 4.71 8.06 15.11
N GLN A 239 4.97 7.19 14.12
CA GLN A 239 4.47 7.39 12.76
C GLN A 239 2.95 7.28 12.72
N GLY A 240 2.36 6.30 13.43
CA GLY A 240 0.92 6.17 13.60
C GLY A 240 0.29 7.47 14.08
N ALA A 241 0.81 8.06 15.16
CA ALA A 241 0.32 9.30 15.74
C ALA A 241 0.40 10.48 14.75
N ILE A 242 1.54 10.65 14.07
CA ILE A 242 1.76 11.71 13.08
C ILE A 242 0.79 11.56 11.90
N LEU A 243 0.67 10.36 11.36
CA LEU A 243 -0.18 10.06 10.21
C LEU A 243 -1.65 10.32 10.50
N ARG A 244 -2.14 9.99 11.70
CA ARG A 244 -3.53 10.28 12.10
C ARG A 244 -3.83 11.78 12.10
N VAL A 245 -2.89 12.62 12.55
CA VAL A 245 -3.06 14.08 12.46
C VAL A 245 -3.14 14.51 11.00
N LYS A 246 -2.23 14.02 10.16
CA LYS A 246 -2.15 14.40 8.74
C LYS A 246 -3.35 13.89 7.92
N LEU A 247 -3.92 12.73 8.27
CA LEU A 247 -5.07 12.12 7.61
C LEU A 247 -6.30 13.04 7.64
N LYS A 248 -6.50 13.81 8.72
CA LYS A 248 -7.59 14.80 8.83
C LYS A 248 -7.59 15.85 7.73
N TYR A 249 -6.44 16.12 7.13
CA TYR A 249 -6.25 17.15 6.10
C TYR A 249 -6.05 16.57 4.70
N LEU A 250 -6.12 15.24 4.57
CA LEU A 250 -5.75 14.55 3.33
C LEU A 250 -6.59 15.01 2.14
N ASP A 251 -7.91 15.05 2.28
CA ASP A 251 -8.81 15.43 1.18
C ASP A 251 -8.61 16.89 0.76
N ASP A 252 -8.41 17.80 1.71
CA ASP A 252 -8.08 19.20 1.42
C ASP A 252 -6.76 19.30 0.64
N TRP A 253 -5.73 18.55 1.05
CA TRP A 253 -4.45 18.54 0.33
C TRP A 253 -4.55 17.91 -1.05
N ILE A 254 -5.38 16.89 -1.24
CA ILE A 254 -5.65 16.30 -2.56
C ILE A 254 -6.35 17.33 -3.45
N ASN A 255 -7.36 18.03 -2.94
CA ASN A 255 -8.09 19.05 -3.69
C ASN A 255 -7.19 20.22 -4.09
N MET A 256 -6.29 20.66 -3.20
CA MET A 256 -5.30 21.68 -3.53
C MET A 256 -4.32 21.26 -4.64
N ARG A 257 -4.04 19.96 -4.80
CA ARG A 257 -3.15 19.45 -5.86
C ARG A 257 -3.83 19.35 -7.23
N ARG A 258 -5.17 19.37 -7.28
CA ARG A 258 -5.96 19.31 -8.51
C ARG A 258 -6.17 20.68 -9.16
N GLN A 259 -5.90 21.76 -8.43
CA GLN A 259 -6.00 23.15 -8.88
C GLN A 259 -4.68 23.61 -9.48
#